data_AF-A0A914QIP9-F1
#
_entry.id   AF-A0A914QIP9-F1
#
_cell.length_a   1.000
_cell.length_b   1.000
_cell.length_c   1.000
_cell.angle_alpha   90.00
_cell.angle_beta   90.00
_cell.angle_gamma   90.00
#
_symmetry.space_group_name_H-M   'P 1'
#
loop_
_entity.id
_entity.type
_entity.pdbx_description
1 polymer ?
#
loop_
_entity_poly.entity_id
_entity_poly.type
_entity_poly.pdbx_seq_one_letter_code
_entity_poly.pdbx_strand_id
1 'polypeptide(L)'
;MGIDDEFGNSAFLQQVLQLFGTKDTAKHFIPSFFAGTYDFLFITKYLQFLTIFTALKFAIQMGSMIDKAITVRENETSDEKAKRHQDFMDFLREAQEDNLDTTNKSDMDIKISKKLTRSELIGSAQTFLIGGADTTATLIDYCLYEIAMHPEYEKIILQEIDDFITSELLIAQSVK
;
A
#
# COMPACT_ATOMS: atom_id res chain seq x y z
N MET A 1 7.56 -15.07 33.98
CA MET A 1 6.19 -14.81 34.46
C MET A 1 6.25 -13.51 35.22
N GLY A 2 5.81 -12.36 34.69
CA GLY A 2 5.24 -12.05 33.39
C GLY A 2 5.93 -10.84 32.79
N ILE A 3 6.06 -10.82 31.46
CA ILE A 3 6.56 -9.69 30.64
C ILE A 3 5.47 -8.59 30.55
N ASP A 4 4.40 -8.74 31.33
CA ASP A 4 3.16 -7.97 31.23
C ASP A 4 3.18 -6.73 32.15
N ASP A 5 4.00 -6.74 33.21
CA ASP A 5 4.00 -5.69 34.23
C ASP A 5 4.88 -4.47 33.86
N GLU A 6 5.88 -4.65 32.99
CA GLU A 6 6.77 -3.56 32.54
C GLU A 6 6.26 -2.88 31.26
N PHE A 7 5.58 -3.64 30.39
CA PHE A 7 4.95 -3.12 29.19
C PHE A 7 3.77 -2.19 29.53
N GLY A 8 2.99 -2.53 30.58
CA GLY A 8 1.82 -1.78 31.04
C GLY A 8 2.10 -0.43 31.71
N ASN A 9 3.35 -0.13 32.06
CA ASN A 9 3.74 1.09 32.78
C ASN A 9 4.67 2.01 31.97
N SER A 10 4.80 1.77 30.66
CA SER A 10 5.56 2.68 29.80
C SER A 10 4.83 4.02 29.68
N ALA A 11 5.57 5.12 29.82
CA ALA A 11 5.06 6.48 29.65
C ALA A 11 4.39 6.66 28.27
N PHE A 12 4.84 5.87 27.29
CA PHE A 12 4.28 5.77 25.95
C PHE A 12 2.86 5.19 25.93
N LEU A 13 2.59 4.04 26.55
CA LEU A 13 1.22 3.52 26.63
C LEU A 13 0.30 4.48 27.39
N GLN A 14 0.83 5.20 28.39
CA GLN A 14 0.05 6.25 29.05
C GLN A 14 -0.20 7.46 28.14
N GLN A 15 0.74 7.87 27.29
CA GLN A 15 0.55 8.94 26.30
C GLN A 15 -0.38 8.53 25.17
N VAL A 16 -0.29 7.29 24.68
CA VAL A 16 -1.19 6.73 23.66
C VAL A 16 -2.59 6.56 24.24
N LEU A 17 -2.72 6.05 25.47
CA LEU A 17 -4.02 6.01 26.17
C LEU A 17 -4.54 7.41 26.51
N GLN A 18 -3.69 8.42 26.71
CA GLN A 18 -4.11 9.82 26.83
C GLN A 18 -4.57 10.39 25.48
N LEU A 19 -3.92 10.02 24.37
CA LEU A 19 -4.25 10.43 23.01
C LEU A 19 -5.58 9.81 22.52
N PHE A 20 -5.83 8.55 22.90
CA PHE A 20 -7.06 7.80 22.59
C PHE A 20 -8.12 7.83 23.71
N GLY A 21 -7.86 8.59 24.78
CA GLY A 21 -8.76 8.80 25.90
C GLY A 21 -8.71 7.69 26.96
N THR A 22 -8.74 8.13 28.24
CA THR A 22 -8.93 7.28 29.42
C THR A 22 -10.11 6.29 29.23
N LYS A 23 -10.08 5.14 29.94
CA LYS A 23 -11.11 4.08 29.83
C LYS A 23 -12.57 4.56 29.95
N ASP A 24 -12.81 5.71 30.58
CA ASP A 24 -14.13 6.36 30.65
C ASP A 24 -14.44 7.27 29.44
N THR A 25 -13.42 7.88 28.83
CA THR A 25 -13.52 8.63 27.57
C THR A 25 -13.71 7.69 26.38
N ALA A 26 -13.09 6.50 26.37
CA ALA A 26 -13.21 5.52 25.28
C ALA A 26 -14.65 5.04 25.01
N LYS A 27 -15.52 4.98 26.04
CA LYS A 27 -16.95 4.65 25.90
C LYS A 27 -17.74 5.77 25.19
N HIS A 28 -17.22 6.99 25.24
CA HIS A 28 -17.75 8.14 24.55
C HIS A 28 -16.88 8.56 23.36
N PHE A 29 -15.73 7.94 23.10
CA PHE A 29 -14.77 8.43 22.10
C PHE A 29 -15.30 8.24 20.69
N ILE A 30 -15.87 7.08 20.37
CA ILE A 30 -16.54 6.87 19.09
C ILE A 30 -17.77 7.80 18.99
N PRO A 31 -18.71 7.83 19.96
CA PRO A 31 -19.79 8.80 19.95
C PRO A 31 -19.36 10.26 19.88
N SER A 32 -18.25 10.69 20.49
CA SER A 32 -17.78 12.08 20.56
C SER A 32 -16.95 12.48 19.34
N PHE A 33 -16.17 11.57 18.77
CA PHE A 33 -15.51 11.72 17.48
C PHE A 33 -16.55 11.88 16.37
N PHE A 34 -17.67 11.17 16.46
CA PHE A 34 -18.83 11.38 15.59
C PHE A 34 -19.77 12.51 16.06
N ALA A 35 -19.86 12.87 17.35
CA ALA A 35 -20.72 13.94 17.86
C ALA A 35 -20.20 15.34 17.53
N GLY A 36 -18.88 15.54 17.55
CA GLY A 36 -18.25 16.75 17.02
C GLY A 36 -18.56 16.98 15.53
N THR A 37 -18.91 15.94 14.77
CA THR A 37 -19.39 16.08 13.39
C THR A 37 -20.83 16.61 13.29
N TYR A 38 -21.64 16.42 14.34
CA TYR A 38 -23.03 16.88 14.40
C TYR A 38 -23.13 18.34 14.88
N ASP A 39 -22.27 18.77 15.80
CA ASP A 39 -22.27 20.17 16.30
C ASP A 39 -21.87 21.19 15.22
N PHE A 40 -21.14 20.76 14.19
CA PHE A 40 -20.75 21.57 13.04
C PHE A 40 -21.26 20.98 11.70
N LEU A 41 -22.49 20.45 11.67
CA LEU A 41 -23.14 19.83 10.51
C LEU A 41 -22.91 20.53 9.15
N PHE A 42 -22.81 21.87 9.14
CA PHE A 42 -22.55 22.61 7.91
C PHE A 42 -21.09 22.53 7.44
N ILE A 43 -20.14 22.73 8.36
CA ILE A 43 -18.70 22.71 8.07
C ILE A 43 -18.24 21.27 7.81
N THR A 44 -18.75 20.32 8.58
CA THR A 44 -18.42 18.89 8.43
C THR A 44 -18.94 18.33 7.12
N LYS A 45 -20.15 18.71 6.68
CA LYS A 45 -20.64 18.37 5.33
C LYS A 45 -19.80 18.97 4.22
N TYR A 46 -19.36 20.22 4.36
CA TYR A 46 -18.50 20.87 3.35
C TYR A 46 -17.11 20.22 3.30
N LEU A 47 -16.51 19.91 4.46
CA LEU A 47 -15.24 19.19 4.56
C LEU A 47 -15.35 17.76 4.02
N GLN A 48 -16.40 17.02 4.36
CA GLN A 48 -16.66 15.69 3.81
C GLN A 48 -16.87 15.75 2.29
N PHE A 49 -17.60 16.75 1.80
CA PHE A 49 -17.76 16.97 0.37
C PHE A 49 -16.41 17.26 -0.31
N LEU A 50 -15.57 18.08 0.31
CA LEU A 50 -14.22 18.38 -0.17
C LEU A 50 -13.32 17.13 -0.18
N THR A 51 -13.34 16.32 0.86
CA THR A 51 -12.53 15.09 0.92
C THR A 51 -13.02 14.03 -0.05
N ILE A 52 -14.34 13.85 -0.19
CA ILE A 52 -14.94 12.96 -1.20
C ILE A 52 -14.58 13.43 -2.61
N PHE A 53 -14.68 14.74 -2.88
CA PHE A 53 -14.32 15.29 -4.19
C PHE A 53 -12.83 15.11 -4.49
N THR A 54 -11.97 15.33 -3.49
CA THR A 54 -10.53 15.15 -3.62
C THR A 54 -10.17 13.68 -3.83
N ALA A 55 -10.77 12.76 -3.07
CA ALA A 55 -10.58 11.32 -3.22
C ALA A 55 -11.08 10.82 -4.59
N LEU A 56 -12.23 11.32 -5.06
CA LEU A 56 -12.75 10.98 -6.38
C LEU A 56 -11.84 11.50 -7.50
N LYS A 57 -11.34 12.74 -7.37
CA LYS A 57 -10.34 13.30 -8.29
C LYS A 57 -9.06 12.47 -8.32
N PHE A 58 -8.57 12.07 -7.15
CA PHE A 58 -7.42 11.20 -7.03
C PHE A 58 -7.66 9.85 -7.72
N ALA A 59 -8.78 9.18 -7.46
CA ALA A 59 -9.13 7.90 -8.09
C ALA A 59 -9.20 8.01 -9.63
N ILE A 60 -9.81 9.07 -10.16
CA ILE A 60 -9.88 9.31 -11.62
C ILE A 60 -8.49 9.56 -12.20
N GLN A 61 -7.67 10.38 -11.54
CA GLN A 61 -6.31 10.67 -11.98
C GLN A 61 -5.45 9.41 -12.01
N MET A 62 -5.54 8.59 -10.95
CA MET A 62 -4.86 7.30 -10.85
C MET A 62 -5.25 6.36 -11.98
N GLY A 63 -6.55 6.22 -12.26
CA GLY A 63 -7.02 5.43 -13.40
C GLY A 63 -6.44 5.93 -14.73
N SER A 64 -6.38 7.26 -14.94
CA SER A 64 -5.78 7.83 -16.16
C SER A 64 -4.27 7.60 -16.30
N MET A 65 -3.55 7.54 -15.17
CA MET A 65 -2.11 7.25 -15.16
C MET A 65 -1.84 5.79 -15.50
N ILE A 66 -2.63 4.87 -14.94
CA ILE A 66 -2.55 3.43 -15.23
C ILE A 66 -2.92 3.17 -16.69
N ASP A 67 -3.97 3.81 -17.20
CA ASP A 67 -4.38 3.69 -18.61
C ASP A 67 -3.26 4.12 -19.56
N LYS A 68 -2.62 5.28 -19.28
CA LYS A 68 -1.45 5.75 -20.03
C LYS A 68 -0.29 4.77 -19.95
N ALA A 69 0.00 4.21 -18.77
CA ALA A 69 1.07 3.23 -18.59
C ALA A 69 0.81 1.95 -19.41
N ILE A 70 -0.43 1.50 -19.50
CA ILE A 70 -0.82 0.36 -20.35
C ILE A 70 -0.67 0.72 -21.82
N THR A 71 -1.11 1.90 -22.25
CA THR A 71 -0.99 2.35 -23.66
C THR A 71 0.46 2.51 -24.09
N VAL A 72 1.35 2.99 -23.22
CA VAL A 72 2.78 3.04 -23.53
C VAL A 72 3.31 1.63 -23.81
N ARG A 73 2.95 0.65 -22.98
CA ARG A 73 3.37 -0.75 -23.13
C ARG A 73 2.76 -1.47 -24.33
N GLU A 74 1.57 -1.07 -24.75
CA GLU A 74 0.92 -1.60 -25.96
C GLU A 74 1.67 -1.18 -27.24
N ASN A 75 2.33 -0.03 -27.23
CA ASN A 75 3.06 0.51 -28.38
C ASN A 75 4.56 0.17 -28.38
N GLU A 76 5.05 -0.59 -27.40
CA GLU A 76 6.45 -1.00 -27.33
C GLU A 76 6.78 -2.08 -28.35
N THR A 77 8.00 -2.04 -28.88
CA THR A 77 8.47 -3.05 -29.82
C THR A 77 8.80 -4.37 -29.11
N SER A 78 8.67 -5.50 -29.81
CA SER A 78 8.97 -6.83 -29.25
C SER A 78 10.39 -6.95 -28.66
N ASP A 79 11.36 -6.22 -29.21
CA ASP A 79 12.74 -6.18 -28.71
C ASP A 79 12.86 -5.40 -27.39
N GLU A 80 12.09 -4.32 -27.21
CA GLU A 80 12.03 -3.57 -25.96
C GLU A 80 11.31 -4.36 -24.86
N LYS A 81 10.25 -5.09 -25.22
CA LYS A 81 9.53 -5.99 -24.31
C LYS A 81 10.40 -7.13 -23.81
N ALA A 82 11.27 -7.69 -24.66
CA ALA A 82 12.21 -8.75 -24.27
C ALA A 82 13.34 -8.25 -23.34
N LYS A 83 13.65 -6.95 -23.39
CA LYS A 83 14.72 -6.32 -22.57
C LYS A 83 14.22 -5.86 -21.20
N ARG A 84 12.93 -5.60 -21.03
CA ARG A 84 12.34 -5.18 -19.75
C ARG A 84 12.08 -6.37 -18.83
N HIS A 85 12.26 -6.16 -17.53
CA HIS A 85 11.81 -7.11 -16.51
C HIS A 85 10.27 -7.17 -16.49
N GLN A 86 9.70 -8.38 -16.48
CA GLN A 86 8.25 -8.55 -16.41
C GLN A 86 7.75 -8.10 -15.04
N ASP A 87 6.71 -7.27 -15.04
CA ASP A 87 6.08 -6.77 -13.83
C ASP A 87 4.64 -7.30 -13.67
N PHE A 88 4.02 -6.94 -12.56
CA PHE A 88 2.65 -7.31 -12.27
C PHE A 88 1.66 -6.85 -13.36
N MET A 89 1.93 -5.74 -14.04
CA MET A 89 1.05 -5.21 -15.08
C MET A 89 1.15 -6.04 -16.37
N ASP A 90 2.34 -6.56 -16.67
CA ASP A 90 2.53 -7.51 -17.76
C ASP A 90 1.78 -8.82 -17.52
N PHE A 91 1.79 -9.33 -16.28
CA PHE A 91 1.01 -10.50 -15.88
C PHE A 91 -0.50 -10.27 -16.06
N LEU A 92 -1.02 -9.13 -15.58
CA LEU A 92 -2.45 -8.83 -15.74
C LEU A 92 -2.84 -8.61 -17.21
N ARG A 93 -1.94 -8.10 -18.05
CA ARG A 93 -2.16 -7.95 -19.50
C ARG A 93 -2.13 -9.28 -20.23
N GLU A 94 -1.24 -10.19 -19.85
CA GLU A 94 -1.21 -11.56 -20.39
C GLU A 94 -2.51 -12.30 -20.04
N ALA A 95 -3.08 -12.08 -18.85
CA ALA A 95 -4.41 -12.60 -18.50
C ALA A 95 -5.57 -11.97 -19.30
N GLN A 96 -5.36 -10.82 -19.95
CA GLN A 96 -6.31 -10.19 -20.88
C GLN A 96 -6.17 -10.76 -22.31
N GLU A 97 -4.96 -11.13 -22.74
CA GLU A 97 -4.65 -11.65 -24.09
C GLU A 97 -4.65 -13.19 -24.12
N ASP A 98 -5.79 -13.82 -24.40
CA ASP A 98 -5.78 -15.26 -24.69
C ASP A 98 -5.28 -15.48 -26.13
N ASN A 99 -4.08 -16.07 -26.30
CA ASN A 99 -3.67 -16.71 -27.55
C ASN A 99 -4.58 -17.92 -27.79
N LEU A 100 -5.67 -17.68 -28.52
CA LEU A 100 -6.46 -18.75 -29.10
C LEU A 100 -5.67 -19.41 -30.23
N ASP A 101 -4.82 -20.39 -29.89
CA ASP A 101 -4.64 -21.53 -30.79
C ASP A 101 -5.95 -22.33 -30.77
N THR A 102 -6.95 -21.83 -31.49
CA THR A 102 -8.16 -22.56 -31.87
C THR A 102 -7.77 -23.67 -32.85
N THR A 103 -7.16 -24.74 -32.34
CA THR A 103 -7.16 -26.01 -33.04
C THR A 103 -7.39 -27.14 -32.03
N ASN A 104 -8.64 -27.59 -31.98
CA ASN A 104 -9.10 -28.85 -31.38
C ASN A 104 -9.10 -28.92 -29.84
N LYS A 105 -10.30 -28.80 -29.24
CA LYS A 105 -10.88 -29.89 -28.42
C LYS A 105 -12.34 -29.62 -28.09
N SER A 106 -13.08 -30.70 -28.21
CA SER A 106 -14.52 -30.93 -28.14
C SER A 106 -15.11 -30.83 -26.74
N ASP A 107 -16.40 -30.49 -26.72
CA ASP A 107 -17.46 -30.89 -25.79
C ASP A 107 -17.34 -30.61 -24.29
N MET A 108 -18.32 -29.81 -23.82
CA MET A 108 -18.84 -29.74 -22.45
C MET A 108 -17.86 -29.52 -21.31
N ASP A 109 -17.20 -28.36 -21.31
CA ASP A 109 -16.99 -27.62 -20.08
C ASP A 109 -17.42 -26.18 -20.34
N ILE A 110 -18.26 -25.63 -19.47
CA ILE A 110 -18.51 -24.19 -19.40
C ILE A 110 -17.18 -23.58 -18.94
N LYS A 111 -16.23 -23.45 -19.86
CA LYS A 111 -15.01 -22.69 -19.66
C LYS A 111 -15.48 -21.25 -19.61
N ILE A 112 -15.79 -20.78 -18.40
CA ILE A 112 -15.93 -19.35 -18.13
C ILE A 112 -14.53 -18.78 -18.40
N SER A 113 -14.25 -18.47 -19.67
CA SER A 113 -13.14 -17.63 -20.09
C SER A 113 -13.45 -16.26 -19.50
N LYS A 114 -13.11 -16.07 -18.22
CA LYS A 114 -13.15 -14.76 -17.56
C LYS A 114 -12.00 -13.95 -18.16
N LYS A 115 -12.24 -13.40 -19.33
CA LYS A 115 -11.40 -12.37 -19.93
C LYS A 115 -11.42 -11.18 -19.00
N LEU A 116 -10.25 -10.71 -18.58
CA LEU A 116 -10.14 -9.43 -17.88
C LEU A 116 -10.34 -8.32 -18.92
N THR A 117 -11.41 -7.55 -18.81
CA THR A 117 -11.62 -6.36 -19.65
C THR A 117 -10.59 -5.28 -19.30
N ARG A 118 -10.29 -4.35 -20.22
CA ARG A 118 -9.36 -3.24 -19.97
C ARG A 118 -9.74 -2.44 -18.72
N SER A 119 -11.03 -2.27 -18.45
CA SER A 119 -11.53 -1.63 -17.22
C SER A 119 -11.23 -2.45 -15.96
N GLU A 120 -11.33 -3.78 -16.01
CA GLU A 120 -11.01 -4.67 -14.88
C GLU A 120 -9.49 -4.76 -14.65
N LEU A 121 -8.68 -4.69 -15.71
CA LEU A 121 -7.22 -4.56 -15.63
C LEU A 121 -6.83 -3.29 -14.85
N ILE A 122 -7.36 -2.13 -15.26
CA ILE A 122 -7.09 -0.84 -14.61
C ILE A 122 -7.59 -0.86 -13.16
N GLY A 123 -8.81 -1.36 -12.92
CA GLY A 123 -9.38 -1.45 -11.58
C GLY A 123 -8.59 -2.37 -10.64
N SER A 124 -8.08 -3.50 -11.16
CA SER A 124 -7.24 -4.42 -10.38
C SER A 124 -5.92 -3.75 -10.01
N ALA A 125 -5.21 -3.18 -10.99
CA ALA A 125 -3.97 -2.44 -10.76
C ALA A 125 -4.13 -1.29 -9.76
N GLN A 126 -5.23 -0.54 -9.88
CA GLN A 126 -5.56 0.55 -8.96
C GLN A 126 -5.81 0.04 -7.53
N THR A 127 -6.50 -1.09 -7.38
CA THR A 127 -6.77 -1.71 -6.07
C THR A 127 -5.48 -2.12 -5.37
N PHE A 128 -4.55 -2.75 -6.08
CA PHE A 128 -3.24 -3.13 -5.52
C PHE A 128 -2.42 -1.91 -5.11
N LEU A 129 -2.43 -0.84 -5.92
CA LEU A 129 -1.66 0.35 -5.60
C LEU A 129 -2.20 1.08 -4.36
N ILE A 130 -3.52 1.25 -4.27
CA ILE A 130 -4.16 1.90 -3.11
C ILE A 130 -3.96 1.06 -1.85
N GLY A 131 -4.21 -0.24 -1.94
CA GLY A 131 -4.06 -1.15 -0.80
C GLY A 131 -2.62 -1.23 -0.28
N GLY A 132 -1.64 -1.22 -1.19
CA GLY A 132 -0.23 -1.26 -0.84
C GLY A 132 0.31 0.07 -0.30
N ALA A 133 -0.12 1.21 -0.84
CA ALA A 133 0.44 2.50 -0.47
C ALA A 133 0.12 2.88 0.99
N ASP A 134 -1.15 2.92 1.38
CA ASP A 134 -1.54 3.41 2.71
C ASP A 134 -1.06 2.48 3.82
N THR A 135 -1.14 1.17 3.62
CA THR A 135 -0.78 0.18 4.65
C THR A 135 0.72 0.13 4.89
N THR A 136 1.55 0.16 3.83
CA THR A 136 3.01 0.13 3.96
C THR A 136 3.57 1.45 4.49
N ALA A 137 3.02 2.60 4.05
CA ALA A 137 3.40 3.90 4.60
C ALA A 137 3.11 3.96 6.10
N THR A 138 1.89 3.57 6.51
CA THR A 138 1.50 3.52 7.92
C THR A 138 2.40 2.58 8.73
N LEU A 139 2.71 1.39 8.18
CA LEU A 139 3.62 0.45 8.85
C LEU A 139 5.02 1.06 9.05
N ILE A 140 5.59 1.67 8.00
CA ILE A 140 6.91 2.30 8.05
C ILE A 140 6.90 3.46 9.05
N ASP A 141 5.85 4.28 9.07
CA ASP A 141 5.70 5.39 10.01
C ASP A 141 5.73 4.89 11.46
N TYR A 142 4.96 3.83 11.77
CA TYR A 142 5.00 3.22 13.10
C TYR A 142 6.36 2.58 13.42
N CYS A 143 6.98 1.88 12.48
CA CYS A 143 8.31 1.30 12.67
C CYS A 143 9.36 2.38 12.98
N LEU A 144 9.41 3.45 12.20
CA LEU A 144 10.33 4.57 12.41
C LEU A 144 10.03 5.30 13.73
N TYR A 145 8.75 5.44 14.06
CA TYR A 145 8.33 6.03 15.33
C TYR A 145 8.87 5.23 16.52
N GLU A 146 8.69 3.90 16.54
CA GLU A 146 9.21 3.04 17.61
C GLU A 146 10.75 3.10 17.68
N ILE A 147 11.44 3.08 16.54
CA ILE A 147 12.91 3.20 16.51
C ILE A 147 13.37 4.54 17.11
N ALA A 148 12.73 5.65 16.74
CA ALA A 148 13.08 6.97 17.25
C ALA A 148 12.81 7.15 18.76
N MET A 149 11.87 6.40 19.32
CA MET A 149 11.60 6.38 20.77
C MET A 149 12.62 5.55 21.55
N HIS A 150 13.41 4.70 20.87
CA HIS A 150 14.38 3.80 21.48
C HIS A 150 15.81 4.01 20.91
N PRO A 151 16.54 5.04 21.39
CA PRO A 151 17.88 5.39 20.90
C PRO A 151 18.92 4.26 21.02
N GLU A 152 18.69 3.31 21.93
CA GLU A 152 19.50 2.11 22.09
C GLU A 152 19.41 1.19 20.86
N TYR A 153 18.21 1.00 20.29
CA TYR A 153 18.00 0.17 19.11
C TYR A 153 18.34 0.92 17.82
N GLU A 154 18.06 2.22 17.77
CA GLU A 154 18.46 3.07 16.64
C GLU A 154 19.96 2.96 16.35
N LYS A 155 20.81 3.05 17.38
CA LYS A 155 22.27 2.94 17.23
C LYS A 155 22.70 1.57 16.72
N ILE A 156 22.07 0.50 17.20
CA ILE A 156 22.38 -0.87 16.77
C ILE A 156 21.99 -1.04 15.30
N ILE A 157 20.78 -0.64 14.91
CA ILE A 157 20.29 -0.74 13.53
C ILE A 157 21.18 0.07 12.58
N LEU A 158 21.53 1.30 12.95
CA LEU A 158 22.43 2.12 12.14
C LEU A 158 23.82 1.47 11.99
N GLN A 159 24.35 0.89 13.06
CA GLN A 159 25.60 0.15 13.00
C GLN A 159 25.49 -1.09 12.09
N GLU A 160 24.40 -1.85 12.16
CA GLU A 160 24.17 -3.01 11.28
C GLU A 160 24.09 -2.60 9.81
N ILE A 161 23.45 -1.47 9.49
CA ILE A 161 23.36 -0.93 8.14
C ILE A 161 24.75 -0.50 7.64
N ASP A 162 25.50 0.24 8.47
CA ASP A 162 26.85 0.71 8.12
C ASP A 162 27.82 -0.47 7.91
N ASP A 163 27.75 -1.49 8.78
CA ASP A 163 28.56 -2.70 8.67
C ASP A 163 28.21 -3.48 7.38
N PHE A 164 26.92 -3.62 7.05
CA PHE A 164 26.46 -4.27 5.83
C PHE A 164 26.94 -3.54 4.57
N ILE A 165 26.73 -2.22 4.49
CA ILE A 165 27.14 -1.41 3.33
C ILE A 165 28.66 -1.44 3.15
N THR A 166 29.41 -1.32 4.25
CA THR A 166 30.87 -1.39 4.22
C THR A 166 31.34 -2.76 3.74
N SER A 167 30.69 -3.85 4.21
CA SER A 167 31.02 -5.21 3.77
C SER A 167 30.79 -5.42 2.26
N GLU A 168 29.68 -4.93 1.71
CA GLU A 168 29.40 -4.98 0.27
C GLU A 168 30.42 -4.18 -0.54
N LEU A 169 30.79 -2.99 -0.08
CA LEU A 169 31.79 -2.15 -0.75
C LEU A 169 33.17 -2.83 -0.79
N LEU A 170 33.55 -3.52 0.28
CA LEU A 170 34.80 -4.27 0.35
C LEU A 170 34.78 -5.51 -0.56
N ILE A 171 33.65 -6.22 -0.65
CA ILE A 171 33.48 -7.34 -1.58
C ILE A 171 33.54 -6.84 -3.04
N ALA A 172 32.89 -5.72 -3.35
CA ALA A 172 32.90 -5.13 -4.69
C ALA A 172 34.30 -4.66 -5.13
N GLN A 173 35.14 -4.23 -4.18
CA GLN A 173 36.54 -3.87 -4.46
C GLN A 173 37.47 -5.09 -4.57
N SER A 174 37.17 -6.19 -3.88
CA SER A 174 37.98 -7.42 -3.92
C SER A 174 37.76 -8.28 -5.17
N VAL A 175 36.70 -8.02 -5.96
CA VAL A 175 36.36 -8.75 -7.19
C VAL A 175 36.90 -8.03 -8.46
N LYS A 176 37.64 -6.93 -8.28
CA LYS A 176 38.32 -6.19 -9.35
C LYS A 176 39.83 -6.42 -9.32
#